data_AF-A0A0E3P5V5-F1
#
_entry.id   AF-A0A0E3P5V5-F1
#
_cell.length_a   1.000
_cell.length_b   1.000
_cell.length_c   1.000
_cell.angle_alpha   90.00
_cell.angle_beta   90.00
_cell.angle_gamma   90.00
#
_symmetry.space_group_name_H-M   'P 1'
#
loop_
_entity.id
_entity.type
_entity.pdbx_description
1 polymer ?
#
loop_
_entity_poly.entity_id
_entity_poly.type
_entity_poly.pdbx_seq_one_letter_code
_entity_poly.pdbx_strand_id
1 'polypeptide(L)'
;MEPWARCWLEDQRKAGEKCLEIKVRGACHYVYRSTSKYDKKIKKGRKVSVYIGRLDKDYGFIPKGEKPKTNVIPVPHSVTDYGNSMILHNMMGELKPFLMKNFPEYWEELYAMSIVRVNGYVPLKRIKDTWEDLYNLEGIKPNLNPSNLSKVLREVGCDRFGQNELFNHLKNADTQLVYDLSSCFSRSMNILQAEKGYNKDCIQVPQINFALSLWS
;
A
#
# COMPACT_ATOMS: atom_id res chain seq x y z
N MET A 1 33.41 -4.92 -17.13
CA MET A 1 32.24 -5.81 -17.24
C MET A 1 32.69 -7.15 -16.72
N GLU A 2 31.95 -7.73 -15.80
CA GLU A 2 32.31 -9.01 -15.18
C GLU A 2 32.24 -10.18 -16.19
N PRO A 3 33.07 -11.23 -16.03
CA PRO A 3 33.12 -12.38 -16.96
C PRO A 3 31.76 -13.06 -17.16
N TRP A 4 30.99 -13.22 -16.09
CA TRP A 4 29.67 -13.87 -16.13
C TRP A 4 28.65 -13.10 -16.98
N ALA A 5 28.69 -11.77 -16.94
CA ALA A 5 27.81 -10.91 -17.72
C ALA A 5 28.13 -10.97 -19.22
N ARG A 6 29.42 -11.19 -19.54
CA ARG A 6 29.88 -11.38 -20.92
C ARG A 6 29.45 -12.75 -21.46
N CYS A 7 29.61 -13.82 -20.68
CA CYS A 7 29.13 -15.16 -21.06
C CYS A 7 27.62 -15.13 -21.36
N TRP A 8 26.82 -14.50 -20.50
CA TRP A 8 25.39 -14.36 -20.74
C TRP A 8 25.08 -13.65 -22.07
N LEU A 9 25.80 -12.57 -22.39
CA LEU A 9 25.61 -11.85 -23.66
C LEU A 9 25.97 -12.71 -24.89
N GLU A 10 27.00 -13.53 -24.78
CA GLU A 10 27.44 -14.45 -25.83
C GLU A 10 26.42 -15.59 -26.03
N ASP A 11 25.85 -16.12 -24.96
CA ASP A 11 24.80 -17.13 -25.02
C ASP A 11 23.53 -16.60 -25.67
N GLN A 12 23.10 -15.37 -25.34
CA GLN A 12 21.95 -14.73 -26.00
C GLN A 12 22.20 -14.52 -27.50
N ARG A 13 23.44 -14.19 -27.90
CA ARG A 13 23.80 -14.07 -29.32
C ARG A 13 23.76 -15.41 -30.04
N LYS A 14 24.17 -16.50 -29.38
CA LYS A 14 24.04 -17.88 -29.91
C LYS A 14 22.58 -18.30 -30.04
N ALA A 15 21.72 -17.88 -29.10
CA ALA A 15 20.27 -18.11 -29.14
C ALA A 15 19.54 -17.28 -30.22
N GLY A 16 20.23 -16.39 -30.94
CA GLY A 16 19.68 -15.61 -32.05
C GLY A 16 19.25 -14.19 -31.69
N GLU A 17 19.34 -13.77 -30.42
CA GLU A 17 19.05 -12.40 -30.00
C GLU A 17 20.19 -11.46 -30.40
N LYS A 18 19.93 -10.60 -31.39
CA LYS A 18 20.89 -9.63 -31.91
C LYS A 18 20.67 -8.25 -31.28
N CYS A 19 21.69 -7.40 -31.38
CA CYS A 19 21.60 -5.99 -30.99
C CYS A 19 21.48 -5.74 -29.46
N LEU A 20 21.96 -6.66 -28.63
CA LEU A 20 22.06 -6.45 -27.17
C LEU A 20 23.39 -5.81 -26.78
N GLU A 21 23.32 -4.85 -25.87
CA GLU A 21 24.45 -4.10 -25.32
C GLU A 21 24.32 -4.02 -23.80
N ILE A 22 25.37 -4.37 -23.06
CA ILE A 22 25.39 -4.25 -21.60
C ILE A 22 26.20 -3.00 -21.22
N LYS A 23 25.61 -2.11 -20.43
CA LYS A 23 26.27 -0.93 -19.85
C LYS A 23 26.43 -1.14 -18.35
N VAL A 24 27.65 -0.95 -17.86
CA VAL A 24 27.98 -1.07 -16.43
C VAL A 24 27.91 0.31 -15.78
N ARG A 25 27.22 0.41 -14.64
CA ARG A 25 27.24 1.60 -13.77
C ARG A 25 27.44 1.14 -12.33
N GLY A 26 28.62 1.40 -11.76
CA GLY A 26 29.02 0.84 -10.47
C GLY A 26 29.06 -0.69 -10.53
N ALA A 27 28.44 -1.36 -9.56
CA ALA A 27 28.30 -2.82 -9.52
C ALA A 27 27.16 -3.38 -10.41
N CYS A 28 26.31 -2.51 -10.95
CA CYS A 28 25.10 -2.92 -11.68
C CYS A 28 25.36 -3.08 -13.18
N HIS A 29 24.83 -4.16 -13.76
CA HIS A 29 24.89 -4.45 -15.19
C HIS A 29 23.52 -4.21 -15.82
N TYR A 30 23.41 -3.27 -16.75
CA TYR A 30 22.14 -2.90 -17.39
C TYR A 30 22.14 -3.30 -18.85
N VAL A 31 21.09 -3.99 -19.29
CA VAL A 31 20.96 -4.46 -20.67
C VAL A 31 20.12 -3.48 -21.48
N TYR A 32 20.62 -3.17 -22.67
CA TYR A 32 19.99 -2.31 -23.66
C TYR A 32 19.85 -3.06 -24.98
N ARG A 33 18.78 -2.77 -25.71
CA ARG A 33 18.64 -3.12 -27.12
C ARG A 33 19.06 -1.92 -27.96
N SER A 34 20.12 -2.08 -28.73
CA SER A 34 20.73 -1.03 -29.55
C SER A 34 20.33 -1.17 -31.01
N THR A 35 19.48 -0.29 -31.52
CA THR A 35 19.12 -0.23 -32.95
C THR A 35 19.63 1.06 -33.58
N SER A 36 19.84 1.07 -34.90
CA SER A 36 20.18 2.28 -35.64
C SER A 36 18.92 2.83 -36.30
N LYS A 37 18.50 4.05 -35.92
CA LYS A 37 17.37 4.75 -36.52
C LYS A 37 17.88 5.94 -37.33
N TYR A 38 17.40 6.09 -38.56
CA TYR A 38 17.76 7.23 -39.39
C TYR A 38 17.17 8.52 -38.84
N ASP A 39 18.01 9.54 -38.62
CA ASP A 39 17.58 10.85 -38.14
C ASP A 39 17.51 11.82 -39.33
N LYS A 40 16.29 12.25 -39.70
CA LYS A 40 16.03 13.13 -40.85
C LYS A 40 16.65 14.52 -40.69
N LYS A 41 16.87 14.99 -39.46
CA LYS A 41 17.46 16.32 -39.20
C LYS A 41 18.96 16.35 -39.44
N ILE A 42 19.65 15.27 -39.04
CA ILE A 42 21.11 15.13 -39.14
C ILE A 42 21.52 14.43 -40.46
N LYS A 43 20.54 13.87 -41.19
CA LYS A 43 20.71 13.08 -42.44
C LYS A 43 21.72 11.93 -42.28
N LYS A 44 21.77 11.32 -41.09
CA LYS A 44 22.67 10.21 -40.75
C LYS A 44 21.96 9.21 -39.85
N GLY A 45 22.44 7.97 -39.83
CA GLY A 45 21.99 6.96 -38.88
C GLY A 45 22.39 7.31 -37.45
N ARG A 46 21.44 7.29 -36.51
CA ARG A 46 21.68 7.50 -35.08
C ARG A 46 21.45 6.20 -34.32
N LYS A 47 22.44 5.80 -33.52
CA LYS A 47 22.31 4.67 -32.57
C LYS A 47 21.32 5.06 -31.46
N VAL A 48 20.29 4.24 -31.27
CA VAL A 48 19.27 4.36 -30.23
C VAL A 48 19.37 3.12 -29.34
N SER A 49 19.72 3.33 -28.07
CA SER A 49 19.77 2.25 -27.07
C SER A 49 18.53 2.32 -26.18
N VAL A 50 17.65 1.33 -26.26
CA VAL A 50 16.45 1.21 -25.42
C VAL A 50 16.77 0.31 -24.22
N TYR A 51 16.50 0.79 -23.01
CA TYR A 51 16.69 0.00 -21.78
C TYR A 51 15.67 -1.13 -21.68
N ILE A 52 16.14 -2.37 -21.52
CA ILE A 52 15.27 -3.56 -21.46
C ILE A 52 15.26 -4.26 -20.09
N GLY A 53 16.27 -4.06 -19.24
CA GLY A 53 16.31 -4.70 -17.94
C GLY A 53 17.69 -4.67 -17.28
N ARG A 54 17.76 -5.17 -16.05
CA ARG A 54 19.01 -5.32 -15.30
C ARG A 54 19.45 -6.77 -15.32
N LEU A 55 20.75 -7.00 -15.43
CA LEU A 55 21.36 -8.30 -15.30
C LEU A 55 21.95 -8.44 -13.89
N ASP A 56 21.55 -9.50 -13.20
CA ASP A 56 21.98 -9.83 -11.85
C ASP A 56 22.72 -11.18 -11.85
N LYS A 57 23.69 -11.35 -10.93
CA LYS A 57 24.57 -12.52 -10.90
C LYS A 57 23.81 -13.75 -10.43
N ASP A 58 22.91 -13.58 -9.46
CA ASP A 58 22.22 -14.69 -8.81
C ASP A 58 20.89 -15.00 -9.50
N TYR A 59 20.19 -13.97 -9.97
CA TYR A 59 18.85 -14.08 -10.56
C TYR A 59 18.82 -14.04 -12.09
N GLY A 60 19.96 -13.77 -12.75
CA GLY A 60 20.03 -13.64 -14.20
C GLY A 60 19.39 -12.34 -14.71
N PHE A 61 18.81 -12.38 -15.91
CA PHE A 61 18.22 -11.20 -16.55
C PHE A 61 16.83 -10.87 -15.98
N ILE A 62 16.69 -9.67 -15.44
CA ILE A 62 15.47 -9.13 -14.85
C ILE A 62 14.92 -8.05 -15.81
N PRO A 63 13.80 -8.31 -16.52
CA PRO A 63 13.19 -7.35 -17.41
C PRO A 63 12.75 -6.07 -16.71
N LYS A 64 12.67 -4.97 -17.46
CA LYS A 64 12.18 -3.68 -16.94
C LYS A 64 10.75 -3.84 -16.42
N GLY A 65 10.57 -3.61 -15.12
CA GLY A 65 9.27 -3.66 -14.45
C GLY A 65 8.96 -5.00 -13.76
N GLU A 66 9.81 -6.01 -13.95
CA GLU A 66 9.69 -7.29 -13.26
C GLU A 66 10.55 -7.34 -12.00
N LYS A 67 10.08 -8.08 -10.99
CA LYS A 67 10.87 -8.43 -9.80
C LYS A 67 11.79 -9.61 -10.14
N PRO A 68 12.90 -9.81 -9.41
CA PRO A 68 13.74 -10.99 -9.60
C PRO A 68 12.88 -12.24 -9.48
N LYS A 69 12.99 -13.17 -10.46
CA LYS A 69 12.35 -14.48 -10.38
C LYS A 69 13.03 -15.25 -9.26
N THR A 70 12.55 -15.04 -8.04
CA THR A 70 12.93 -15.87 -6.90
C THR A 70 12.29 -17.22 -7.17
N ASN A 71 13.07 -18.31 -7.20
CA ASN A 71 12.57 -19.69 -7.20
C ASN A 71 11.89 -20.05 -5.86
N VAL A 72 11.27 -19.07 -5.20
CA VAL A 72 10.40 -19.28 -4.06
C VAL A 72 9.11 -19.78 -4.69
N ILE A 73 9.02 -21.10 -4.81
CA ILE A 73 7.73 -21.78 -4.86
C ILE A 73 6.91 -21.13 -3.75
N PRO A 74 5.76 -20.49 -4.03
CA PRO A 74 4.93 -19.93 -2.98
C PRO A 74 4.62 -21.10 -2.06
N VAL A 75 5.26 -21.13 -0.89
CA VAL A 75 4.86 -22.05 0.16
C VAL A 75 3.42 -21.66 0.43
N PRO A 76 2.44 -22.57 0.21
CA PRO A 76 1.07 -22.25 0.57
C PRO A 76 1.11 -21.83 2.03
N HIS A 77 0.60 -20.64 2.36
CA HIS A 77 0.33 -20.28 3.75
C HIS A 77 -0.78 -21.25 4.21
N SER A 78 -0.38 -22.45 4.64
CA SER A 78 -1.29 -23.52 5.06
C SER A 78 -1.80 -23.30 6.48
N VAL A 79 -1.20 -22.34 7.19
CA VAL A 79 -1.57 -21.98 8.55
C VAL A 79 -2.16 -20.58 8.52
N THR A 80 -3.47 -20.52 8.34
CA THR A 80 -4.25 -19.31 8.55
C THR A 80 -4.78 -19.28 9.97
N ASP A 81 -4.80 -18.12 10.62
CA ASP A 81 -5.37 -17.97 11.95
C ASP A 81 -6.90 -18.02 11.88
N TYR A 82 -7.49 -19.13 12.33
CA TYR A 82 -8.94 -19.31 12.37
C TYR A 82 -9.57 -18.67 13.61
N GLY A 83 -8.88 -18.73 14.76
CA GLY A 83 -9.45 -18.33 16.05
C GLY A 83 -9.77 -16.84 16.07
N ASN A 84 -8.78 -16.01 15.73
CA ASN A 84 -8.97 -14.57 15.68
C ASN A 84 -9.93 -14.16 14.57
N SER A 85 -9.84 -14.80 13.39
CA SER A 85 -10.77 -14.57 12.29
C SER A 85 -12.22 -14.79 12.69
N MET A 86 -12.52 -15.90 13.37
CA MET A 86 -13.90 -16.25 13.74
C MET A 86 -14.48 -15.30 14.78
N ILE A 87 -13.69 -14.94 15.79
CA ILE A 87 -14.14 -14.00 16.82
C ILE A 87 -14.44 -12.63 16.19
N LEU A 88 -13.52 -12.09 15.40
CA LEU A 88 -13.69 -10.79 14.76
C LEU A 88 -14.81 -10.79 13.72
N HIS A 89 -14.96 -11.88 12.97
CA HIS A 89 -16.06 -12.05 12.03
C HIS A 89 -17.41 -12.00 12.75
N ASN A 90 -17.56 -12.72 13.86
CA ASN A 90 -18.78 -12.71 14.65
C ASN A 90 -19.06 -11.32 15.24
N MET A 91 -18.03 -10.64 15.76
CA MET A 91 -18.16 -9.26 16.27
C MET A 91 -18.57 -8.27 15.17
N MET A 92 -18.08 -8.48 13.94
CA MET A 92 -18.47 -7.67 12.79
C MET A 92 -19.86 -8.02 12.24
N GLY A 93 -20.52 -9.07 12.73
CA GLY A 93 -21.80 -9.55 12.22
C GLY A 93 -22.90 -8.48 12.23
N GLU A 94 -22.98 -7.67 13.28
CA GLU A 94 -23.96 -6.58 13.39
C GLU A 94 -23.58 -5.37 12.53
N LEU A 95 -22.29 -5.07 12.40
CA LEU A 95 -21.81 -3.89 11.68
C LEU A 95 -21.75 -4.10 10.16
N LYS A 96 -21.52 -5.33 9.72
CA LYS A 96 -21.34 -5.68 8.30
C LYS A 96 -22.55 -5.27 7.43
N PRO A 97 -23.82 -5.53 7.79
CA PRO A 97 -24.97 -5.04 7.02
C PRO A 97 -24.98 -3.52 6.83
N PHE A 98 -24.55 -2.76 7.83
CA PHE A 98 -24.45 -1.29 7.72
C PHE A 98 -23.32 -0.86 6.81
N LEU A 99 -22.18 -1.55 6.83
CA LEU A 99 -21.11 -1.31 5.86
C LEU A 99 -21.58 -1.58 4.43
N MET A 100 -22.29 -2.69 4.20
CA MET A 100 -22.83 -3.03 2.88
C MET A 100 -23.88 -2.03 2.40
N LYS A 101 -24.74 -1.55 3.31
CA LYS A 101 -25.79 -0.58 2.98
C LYS A 101 -25.22 0.81 2.67
N ASN A 102 -24.30 1.30 3.49
CA ASN A 102 -23.81 2.68 3.41
C ASN A 102 -22.61 2.83 2.47
N PHE A 103 -21.80 1.77 2.30
CA PHE A 103 -20.61 1.78 1.45
C PHE A 103 -20.58 0.56 0.51
N PRO A 104 -21.59 0.39 -0.37
CA PRO A 104 -21.75 -0.82 -1.18
C PRO A 104 -20.57 -1.09 -2.13
N GLU A 105 -19.84 -0.05 -2.55
CA GLU A 105 -18.66 -0.20 -3.41
C GLU A 105 -17.38 -0.59 -2.66
N TYR A 106 -17.33 -0.36 -1.33
CA TYR A 106 -16.09 -0.41 -0.55
C TYR A 106 -16.19 -1.26 0.73
N TRP A 107 -17.34 -1.90 0.97
CA TRP A 107 -17.60 -2.61 2.22
C TRP A 107 -16.64 -3.76 2.45
N GLU A 108 -16.17 -4.45 1.39
CA GLU A 108 -15.21 -5.55 1.50
C GLU A 108 -13.84 -5.04 2.00
N GLU A 109 -13.34 -3.95 1.42
CA GLU A 109 -12.09 -3.32 1.85
C GLU A 109 -12.21 -2.76 3.27
N LEU A 110 -13.32 -2.12 3.61
CA LEU A 110 -13.57 -1.60 4.95
C LEU A 110 -13.64 -2.73 5.97
N TYR A 111 -14.32 -3.82 5.65
CA TYR A 111 -14.45 -4.99 6.51
C TYR A 111 -13.07 -5.62 6.79
N ALA A 112 -12.32 -5.94 5.74
CA ALA A 112 -11.00 -6.55 5.87
C ALA A 112 -10.00 -5.63 6.59
N MET A 113 -10.02 -4.34 6.28
CA MET A 113 -9.17 -3.36 6.93
C MET A 113 -9.52 -3.19 8.42
N SER A 114 -10.81 -3.26 8.79
CA SER A 114 -11.23 -3.20 10.19
C SER A 114 -10.72 -4.41 10.98
N ILE A 115 -10.90 -5.62 10.45
CA ILE A 115 -10.40 -6.85 11.08
C ILE A 115 -8.87 -6.79 11.28
N VAL A 116 -8.13 -6.43 10.24
CA VAL A 116 -6.66 -6.35 10.31
C VAL A 116 -6.20 -5.30 11.34
N ARG A 117 -6.90 -4.16 11.43
CA ARG A 117 -6.52 -3.06 12.33
C ARG A 117 -6.86 -3.33 13.78
N VAL A 118 -7.88 -4.15 14.07
CA VAL A 118 -8.18 -4.62 15.43
C VAL A 118 -7.09 -5.56 15.94
N ASN A 119 -6.56 -6.44 15.07
CA ASN A 119 -5.45 -7.33 15.42
C ASN A 119 -4.10 -6.61 15.65
N GLY A 120 -3.98 -5.34 15.28
CA GLY A 120 -2.82 -4.52 15.63
C GLY A 120 -2.58 -3.35 14.68
N TYR A 121 -1.54 -2.57 15.00
CA TYR A 121 -1.13 -1.46 14.14
C TYR A 121 -0.42 -1.98 12.88
N VAL A 122 -1.18 -2.08 11.78
CA VAL A 122 -0.66 -2.50 10.48
C VAL A 122 -0.63 -1.30 9.51
N PRO A 123 0.54 -0.97 8.91
CA PRO A 123 0.63 0.01 7.83
C PRO A 123 -0.13 -0.46 6.59
N LEU A 124 -0.72 0.46 5.81
CA LEU A 124 -1.53 0.12 4.62
C LEU A 124 -0.84 -0.86 3.65
N LYS A 125 0.48 -0.76 3.49
CA LYS A 125 1.28 -1.64 2.62
C LYS A 125 1.32 -3.11 3.04
N ARG A 126 0.97 -3.44 4.29
CA ARG A 126 0.98 -4.79 4.87
C ARG A 126 -0.41 -5.36 5.12
N ILE A 127 -1.47 -4.58 4.88
CA ILE A 127 -2.84 -5.02 5.15
C ILE A 127 -3.19 -6.27 4.34
N LYS A 128 -2.78 -6.30 3.07
CA LYS A 128 -2.98 -7.47 2.20
C LYS A 128 -2.34 -8.72 2.81
N ASP A 129 -1.06 -8.65 3.14
CA ASP A 129 -0.32 -9.79 3.69
C ASP A 129 -0.96 -10.28 5.00
N THR A 130 -1.34 -9.34 5.89
CA THR A 130 -1.96 -9.68 7.19
C THR A 130 -3.38 -10.26 7.02
N TRP A 131 -4.12 -9.82 6.00
CA TRP A 131 -5.42 -10.39 5.66
C TRP A 131 -5.30 -11.81 5.11
N GLU A 132 -4.27 -12.09 4.32
CA GLU A 132 -4.00 -13.42 3.77
C GLU A 132 -3.58 -14.43 4.85
N ASP A 133 -3.02 -13.96 5.97
CA ASP A 133 -2.72 -14.78 7.16
C ASP A 133 -3.98 -15.18 7.95
N LEU A 134 -5.09 -14.47 7.78
CA LEU A 134 -6.36 -14.71 8.47
C LEU A 134 -7.23 -15.69 7.69
N TYR A 135 -7.91 -16.61 8.39
CA TYR A 135 -8.84 -17.52 7.71
C TYR A 135 -10.04 -16.74 7.15
N ASN A 136 -10.24 -16.82 5.84
CA ASN A 136 -11.32 -16.11 5.14
C ASN A 136 -12.63 -16.90 5.21
N LEU A 137 -13.46 -16.59 6.21
CA LEU A 137 -14.71 -17.30 6.51
C LEU A 137 -15.76 -17.18 5.41
N GLU A 138 -15.82 -16.02 4.73
CA GLU A 138 -16.86 -15.71 3.75
C GLU A 138 -16.39 -15.79 2.29
N GLY A 139 -15.10 -16.07 2.07
CA GLY A 139 -14.52 -16.12 0.74
C GLY A 139 -14.49 -14.77 0.00
N ILE A 140 -14.57 -13.65 0.75
CA ILE A 140 -14.54 -12.28 0.17
C ILE A 140 -13.17 -11.99 -0.47
N LYS A 141 -13.15 -11.15 -1.51
CA LYS A 141 -11.94 -10.84 -2.28
C LYS A 141 -11.71 -9.33 -2.41
N PRO A 142 -11.46 -8.63 -1.28
CA PRO A 142 -11.24 -7.19 -1.27
C PRO A 142 -9.99 -6.79 -2.05
N ASN A 143 -10.00 -5.61 -2.68
CA ASN A 143 -8.83 -5.04 -3.32
C ASN A 143 -7.95 -4.30 -2.30
N LEU A 144 -7.10 -5.05 -1.61
CA LEU A 144 -6.23 -4.55 -0.54
C LEU A 144 -4.91 -3.91 -1.04
N ASN A 145 -4.85 -3.51 -2.31
CA ASN A 145 -3.68 -2.78 -2.81
C ASN A 145 -3.58 -1.40 -2.13
N PRO A 146 -2.39 -0.93 -1.73
CA PRO A 146 -2.27 0.30 -0.94
C PRO A 146 -2.80 1.55 -1.64
N SER A 147 -2.71 1.62 -2.96
CA SER A 147 -3.29 2.70 -3.77
C SER A 147 -4.82 2.67 -3.74
N ASN A 148 -5.43 1.47 -3.79
CA ASN A 148 -6.86 1.30 -3.67
C ASN A 148 -7.32 1.65 -2.25
N LEU A 149 -6.67 1.12 -1.21
CA LEU A 149 -7.01 1.44 0.18
C LEU A 149 -6.93 2.94 0.49
N SER A 150 -5.93 3.63 -0.07
CA SER A 150 -5.82 5.10 0.06
C SER A 150 -6.99 5.81 -0.63
N LYS A 151 -7.43 5.32 -1.80
CA LYS A 151 -8.62 5.82 -2.48
C LYS A 151 -9.87 5.56 -1.64
N VAL A 152 -10.09 4.32 -1.17
CA VAL A 152 -11.23 3.94 -0.33
C VAL A 152 -11.33 4.85 0.89
N LEU A 153 -10.24 5.03 1.64
CA LEU A 153 -10.21 5.92 2.81
C LEU A 153 -10.58 7.36 2.47
N ARG A 154 -10.16 7.85 1.30
CA ARG A 154 -10.51 9.20 0.85
C ARG A 154 -12.00 9.30 0.48
N GLU A 155 -12.52 8.37 -0.31
CA GLU A 155 -13.93 8.39 -0.73
C GLU A 155 -14.85 8.26 0.50
N VAL A 156 -14.57 7.28 1.37
CA VAL A 156 -15.30 7.08 2.63
C VAL A 156 -15.17 8.31 3.53
N GLY A 157 -13.98 8.91 3.62
CA GLY A 157 -13.72 10.12 4.41
C GLY A 157 -14.47 11.36 3.92
N CYS A 158 -14.77 11.45 2.61
CA CYS A 158 -15.57 12.51 2.02
C CYS A 158 -17.09 12.26 2.16
N ASP A 159 -17.52 11.01 2.27
CA ASP A 159 -18.92 10.64 2.42
C ASP A 159 -19.43 10.84 3.86
N ARG A 160 -19.86 12.06 4.14
CA ARG A 160 -20.46 12.44 5.43
C ARG A 160 -21.78 11.72 5.70
N PHE A 161 -22.54 11.38 4.66
CA PHE A 161 -23.85 10.75 4.84
C PHE A 161 -23.67 9.31 5.31
N GLY A 162 -22.87 8.51 4.60
CA GLY A 162 -22.56 7.13 4.98
C GLY A 162 -21.88 7.05 6.35
N GLN A 163 -20.98 7.98 6.66
CA GLN A 163 -20.37 8.09 7.99
C GLN A 163 -21.43 8.33 9.07
N ASN A 164 -22.31 9.32 8.88
CA ASN A 164 -23.32 9.67 9.87
C ASN A 164 -24.30 8.52 10.12
N GLU A 165 -24.76 7.82 9.07
CA GLU A 165 -25.63 6.66 9.22
C GLU A 165 -24.98 5.56 10.08
N LEU A 166 -23.71 5.26 9.80
CA LEU A 166 -22.96 4.24 10.54
C LEU A 166 -22.70 4.67 12.00
N PHE A 167 -22.25 5.91 12.23
CA PHE A 167 -22.02 6.42 13.59
C PHE A 167 -23.30 6.59 14.39
N ASN A 168 -24.42 6.95 13.76
CA ASN A 168 -25.73 7.01 14.43
C ASN A 168 -26.18 5.62 14.86
N HIS A 169 -25.94 4.59 14.04
CA HIS A 169 -26.20 3.22 14.44
C HIS A 169 -25.34 2.82 15.66
N LEU A 170 -24.04 3.12 15.63
CA LEU A 170 -23.14 2.86 16.77
C LEU A 170 -23.51 3.68 18.02
N LYS A 171 -24.02 4.90 17.87
CA LYS A 171 -24.43 5.77 18.97
C LYS A 171 -25.59 5.19 19.78
N ASN A 172 -26.46 4.41 19.15
CA ASN A 172 -27.60 3.78 19.83
C ASN A 172 -27.20 2.53 20.63
N ALA A 173 -25.93 2.09 20.55
CA ALA A 173 -25.39 1.03 21.39
C ALA A 173 -25.03 1.60 22.78
N ASP A 174 -26.05 1.88 23.60
CA ASP A 174 -26.06 2.09 25.07
C ASP A 174 -24.96 2.94 25.73
N THR A 175 -24.12 3.67 24.98
CA THR A 175 -22.92 4.32 25.52
C THR A 175 -22.95 5.82 25.26
N GLN A 176 -22.94 6.60 26.34
CA GLN A 176 -22.74 8.04 26.26
C GLN A 176 -21.25 8.32 26.04
N LEU A 177 -20.86 8.62 24.81
CA LEU A 177 -19.52 9.13 24.53
C LEU A 177 -19.45 10.61 24.90
N VAL A 178 -18.85 10.92 26.05
CA VAL A 178 -18.49 12.30 26.42
C VAL A 178 -17.13 12.63 25.82
N TYR A 179 -17.11 13.59 24.89
CA TYR A 179 -15.91 14.06 24.20
C TYR A 179 -15.53 15.44 24.75
N ASP A 180 -14.45 15.52 25.53
CA ASP A 180 -13.89 16.82 25.91
C ASP A 180 -12.78 17.21 24.93
N LEU A 181 -13.04 18.30 24.18
CA LEU A 181 -12.10 18.91 23.25
C LEU A 181 -11.41 20.09 23.94
N SER A 182 -10.50 19.78 24.85
CA SER A 182 -9.68 20.77 25.54
C SER A 182 -8.43 21.11 24.72
N SER A 183 -8.05 22.39 24.72
CA SER A 183 -6.82 22.88 24.08
C SER A 183 -5.94 23.59 25.10
N CYS A 184 -4.65 23.24 25.14
CA CYS A 184 -3.66 23.90 25.98
C CYS A 184 -2.72 24.73 25.12
N PHE A 185 -2.61 26.02 25.44
CA PHE A 185 -1.70 26.94 24.75
C PHE A 185 -0.28 26.80 25.28
N SER A 186 0.68 26.73 24.37
CA SER A 186 2.11 26.76 24.73
C SER A 186 2.84 27.81 23.93
N ARG A 187 3.72 28.56 24.60
CA ARG A 187 4.68 29.48 23.96
C ARG A 187 6.08 28.89 23.87
N SER A 188 6.26 27.65 24.32
CA SER A 188 7.56 26.98 24.27
C SER A 188 7.84 26.47 22.86
N MET A 189 9.00 26.86 22.31
CA MET A 189 9.43 26.49 20.95
C MET A 189 9.88 25.02 20.84
N ASN A 190 10.03 24.31 21.98
CA ASN A 190 10.61 22.97 22.01
C ASN A 190 9.56 21.84 22.14
N ILE A 191 8.27 22.15 22.13
CA ILE A 191 7.21 21.15 22.20
C ILE A 191 6.70 20.88 20.77
N LEU A 192 7.15 19.77 20.18
CA LEU A 192 6.81 19.38 18.81
C LEU A 192 5.30 19.15 18.62
N GLN A 193 4.60 18.74 19.67
CA GLN A 193 3.16 18.48 19.68
C GLN A 193 2.31 19.76 19.72
N ALA A 194 2.92 20.93 19.95
CA ALA A 194 2.23 22.21 19.95
C ALA A 194 2.19 22.78 18.54
N GLU A 195 1.16 22.42 17.77
CA GLU A 195 0.99 22.86 16.39
C GLU A 195 0.08 24.08 16.32
N LYS A 196 0.29 24.95 15.31
CA LYS A 196 -0.67 26.02 15.00
C LYS A 196 -1.88 25.37 14.31
N GLY A 197 -3.05 25.43 14.93
CA GLY A 197 -4.26 24.79 14.42
C GLY A 197 -5.53 25.58 14.74
N TYR A 198 -6.67 24.99 14.39
CA TYR A 198 -7.99 25.53 14.68
C TYR A 198 -8.45 25.07 16.07
N ASN A 199 -8.60 25.99 17.02
CA ASN A 199 -9.41 25.78 18.23
C ASN A 199 -10.80 26.39 18.05
N LYS A 200 -11.70 26.12 19.01
CA LYS A 200 -13.07 26.66 19.05
C LYS A 200 -13.14 28.20 18.94
N ASP A 201 -12.09 28.88 19.35
CA ASP A 201 -11.99 30.34 19.42
C ASP A 201 -11.24 30.94 18.20
N CYS A 202 -10.88 30.12 17.20
CA CYS A 202 -10.14 30.51 16.00
C CYS A 202 -8.79 31.22 16.25
N ILE A 203 -8.14 30.95 17.38
CA ILE A 203 -6.88 31.61 17.78
C ILE A 203 -5.68 30.86 17.20
N GLN A 204 -4.89 31.54 16.37
CA GLN A 204 -3.69 30.99 15.71
C GLN A 204 -2.44 31.00 16.60
N VAL A 205 -2.49 30.29 17.72
CA VAL A 205 -1.34 30.10 18.62
C VAL A 205 -0.94 28.63 18.67
N PRO A 206 0.35 28.29 18.91
CA PRO A 206 0.76 26.91 19.10
C PRO A 206 -0.03 26.29 20.26
N GLN A 207 -0.70 25.18 19.97
CA GLN A 207 -1.60 24.54 20.91
C GLN A 207 -1.46 23.03 20.85
N ILE A 208 -1.67 22.39 22.00
CA ILE A 208 -1.80 20.95 22.08
C ILE A 208 -3.28 20.65 22.28
N ASN A 209 -3.85 19.93 21.31
CA ASN A 209 -5.23 19.48 21.38
C ASN A 209 -5.25 18.10 22.02
N PHE A 210 -6.02 17.94 23.10
CA PHE A 210 -6.23 16.65 23.72
C PHE A 210 -7.70 16.28 23.59
N ALA A 211 -7.95 15.04 23.19
CA ALA A 211 -9.28 14.45 23.22
C ALA A 211 -9.31 13.47 24.39
N LEU A 212 -10.14 13.75 25.38
CA LEU A 212 -10.46 12.82 26.45
C LEU A 212 -11.79 12.16 26.12
N SER A 213 -11.76 10.84 25.94
CA SER A 213 -12.96 10.01 25.88
C SER A 213 -13.16 9.35 27.24
N LEU A 214 -14.26 9.68 27.91
CA LEU A 214 -14.71 8.95 29.08
C LEU A 214 -15.71 7.89 28.63
N TRP A 215 -15.48 6.65 29.07
CA TRP A 215 -16.41 5.54 28.94
C TRP A 215 -17.24 5.48 30.22
N SER A 216 -18.56 5.61 30.10
CA SER A 216 -19.53 5.39 31.17
C SER A 216 -20.59 4.41 30.74
#